data_AF-A0A3E0E7X1-F1
#
_entry.id   AF-A0A3E0E7X1-F1
#
_cell.length_a   1.000
_cell.length_b   1.000
_cell.length_c   1.000
_cell.angle_alpha   90.00
_cell.angle_beta   90.00
_cell.angle_gamma   90.00
#
_symmetry.space_group_name_H-M   'P 1'
#
loop_
_entity.id
_entity.type
_entity.pdbx_description
1 polymer ?
#
loop_
_entity_poly.entity_id
_entity_poly.type
_entity_poly.pdbx_seq_one_letter_code
_entity_poly.pdbx_strand_id
1 'polypeptide(L)'
;MKNLTFLLLLSLVLSFGCKEDEEPALVCGTADPVANLPWLNTFAKELNDSYYGVYFYVTAGTYQDQQVFLIKNCCPNCNTITFVYACGGEVLGSLGRDGLGIDATEIKEEVIIWRGTGFACTV
;
A
#
# COMPACT_ATOMS: atom_id res chain seq x y z
N MET A 1 -19.09 5.16 -56.32
CA MET A 1 -19.08 4.40 -55.06
C MET A 1 -17.64 4.16 -54.57
N LYS A 2 -16.80 5.20 -54.45
CA LYS A 2 -15.37 5.09 -54.03
C LYS A 2 -15.09 5.65 -52.63
N ASN A 3 -16.09 6.28 -52.01
CA ASN A 3 -15.93 7.01 -50.75
C ASN A 3 -16.40 6.19 -49.53
N LEU A 4 -17.01 5.02 -49.75
CA LEU A 4 -17.50 4.15 -48.67
C LEU A 4 -16.40 3.24 -48.10
N THR A 5 -15.38 2.92 -48.91
CA THR A 5 -14.26 2.06 -48.52
C THR A 5 -13.32 2.74 -47.52
N PHE A 6 -13.23 4.07 -47.55
CA PHE A 6 -12.35 4.84 -46.66
C PHE A 6 -12.88 4.91 -45.22
N LEU A 7 -14.21 4.87 -45.04
CA LEU A 7 -14.85 4.87 -43.72
C LEU A 7 -14.66 3.55 -42.96
N LEU A 8 -14.61 2.42 -43.68
CA LEU A 8 -14.42 1.08 -43.09
C LEU A 8 -12.99 0.83 -42.60
N LEU A 9 -11.99 1.49 -43.20
CA LEU A 9 -10.60 1.41 -42.75
C LEU A 9 -10.34 2.26 -41.51
N LEU A 10 -11.06 3.37 -41.31
CA LEU A 10 -10.91 4.24 -40.15
C LEU A 10 -11.48 3.64 -38.86
N SER A 11 -12.51 2.79 -38.97
CA SER A 11 -13.14 2.11 -37.82
C SER A 11 -12.32 0.95 -37.25
N LEU A 12 -11.37 0.39 -38.02
CA LEU A 12 -10.56 -0.76 -37.58
C LEU A 12 -9.37 -0.35 -36.69
N VAL A 13 -8.99 0.92 -36.69
CA VAL A 13 -7.83 1.43 -35.92
C VAL A 13 -8.22 1.82 -34.48
N LEU A 14 -9.51 2.01 -34.21
CA LEU A 14 -10.02 2.41 -32.88
C LEU A 14 -10.25 1.24 -31.91
N SER A 15 -9.98 0.00 -32.32
CA SER A 15 -10.26 -1.20 -31.49
C SER A 15 -9.05 -1.69 -30.68
N PHE A 16 -7.86 -1.12 -30.86
CA PHE A 16 -6.66 -1.45 -30.09
C PHE A 16 -6.48 -0.50 -28.91
N GLY A 17 -7.50 -0.39 -28.06
CA GLY A 17 -7.32 0.12 -26.71
C GLY A 17 -6.77 -1.02 -25.85
N CYS A 18 -5.44 -1.20 -25.83
CA CYS A 18 -4.83 -2.03 -24.80
C CYS A 18 -5.18 -1.42 -23.44
N LYS A 19 -6.04 -2.10 -22.67
CA LYS A 19 -5.95 -2.00 -21.22
C LYS A 19 -4.62 -2.64 -20.88
N GLU A 20 -3.61 -1.82 -20.64
CA GLU A 20 -2.49 -2.27 -19.82
C GLU A 20 -3.10 -2.55 -18.45
N ASP A 21 -3.38 -3.81 -18.18
CA ASP A 21 -3.54 -4.26 -16.80
C ASP A 21 -2.15 -4.02 -16.18
N GLU A 22 -1.97 -2.84 -15.58
CA GLU A 22 -0.74 -2.48 -14.87
C GLU A 22 -0.47 -3.61 -13.87
N GLU A 23 0.63 -4.34 -14.09
CA GLU A 23 1.03 -5.36 -13.14
C GLU A 23 1.17 -4.70 -11.75
N PRO A 24 0.62 -5.31 -10.69
CA PRO A 24 0.66 -4.70 -9.38
C PRO A 24 2.10 -4.39 -8.99
N ALA A 25 2.36 -3.13 -8.67
CA ALA A 25 3.68 -2.66 -8.30
C ALA A 25 4.27 -3.55 -7.19
N LEU A 26 5.46 -4.09 -7.43
CA LEU A 26 6.12 -4.96 -6.45
C LEU A 26 6.55 -4.12 -5.24
N VAL A 27 6.14 -4.56 -4.05
CA VAL A 27 6.59 -4.00 -2.77
C VAL A 27 7.51 -5.01 -2.11
N CYS A 28 8.73 -4.60 -1.82
CA CYS A 28 9.82 -5.43 -1.32
C CYS A 28 10.07 -6.68 -2.19
N GLY A 29 9.98 -6.51 -3.50
CA GLY A 29 10.20 -7.59 -4.47
C GLY A 29 9.07 -8.62 -4.58
N THR A 30 7.90 -8.34 -4.02
CA THR A 30 6.73 -9.24 -4.08
C THR A 30 5.43 -8.49 -4.40
N ALA A 31 4.51 -9.17 -5.09
CA ALA A 31 3.18 -8.67 -5.40
C ALA A 31 2.23 -8.72 -4.19
N ASP A 32 2.53 -9.57 -3.19
CA ASP A 32 1.76 -9.68 -1.95
C ASP A 32 2.71 -9.69 -0.75
N PRO A 33 3.15 -8.51 -0.26
CA PRO A 33 4.07 -8.43 0.86
C PRO A 33 3.50 -9.03 2.15
N VAL A 34 2.17 -9.01 2.34
CA VAL A 34 1.55 -9.51 3.57
C VAL A 34 1.53 -11.04 3.60
N ALA A 35 1.36 -11.69 2.46
CA ALA A 35 1.49 -13.14 2.36
C ALA A 35 2.95 -13.62 2.37
N ASN A 36 3.88 -12.83 1.79
CA ASN A 36 5.23 -13.31 1.50
C ASN A 36 6.32 -12.83 2.47
N LEU A 37 6.11 -11.74 3.22
CA LEU A 37 7.04 -11.32 4.26
C LEU A 37 6.65 -11.95 5.60
N PRO A 38 7.46 -12.85 6.19
CA PRO A 38 7.04 -13.62 7.38
C PRO A 38 6.67 -12.75 8.58
N TRP A 39 7.43 -11.67 8.82
CA TRP A 39 7.16 -10.75 9.93
C TRP A 39 5.84 -10.00 9.75
N LEU A 40 5.53 -9.58 8.51
CA LEU A 40 4.31 -8.85 8.19
C LEU A 40 3.09 -9.78 8.21
N ASN A 41 3.26 -11.01 7.74
CA ASN A 41 2.23 -12.04 7.82
C ASN A 41 1.86 -12.35 9.28
N THR A 42 2.88 -12.51 10.13
CA THR A 42 2.70 -12.77 11.56
C THR A 42 1.96 -11.61 12.22
N PHE A 43 2.40 -10.38 11.95
CA PHE A 43 1.76 -9.17 12.46
C PHE A 43 0.28 -9.06 12.04
N ALA A 44 -0.01 -9.28 10.75
CA ALA A 44 -1.38 -9.28 10.22
C ALA A 44 -2.26 -10.34 10.87
N LYS A 45 -1.71 -11.53 11.13
CA LYS A 45 -2.42 -12.61 11.84
C LYS A 45 -2.72 -12.25 13.29
N GLU A 46 -1.71 -11.79 14.03
CA GLU A 46 -1.86 -11.40 15.44
C GLU A 46 -2.91 -10.30 15.61
N LEU A 47 -2.93 -9.31 14.71
CA LEU A 47 -3.95 -8.28 14.75
C LEU A 47 -5.35 -8.79 14.43
N ASN A 48 -5.49 -9.66 13.42
CA ASN A 48 -6.78 -10.26 13.08
C ASN A 48 -7.37 -11.09 14.24
N ASP A 49 -6.51 -11.73 15.03
CA ASP A 49 -6.91 -12.49 16.21
C ASP A 49 -7.19 -11.58 17.44
N SER A 50 -6.89 -10.29 17.34
CA SER A 50 -7.06 -9.32 18.42
C SER A 50 -8.37 -8.53 18.32
N TYR A 51 -8.93 -8.14 19.47
CA TYR A 51 -10.09 -7.25 19.54
C TYR A 51 -9.87 -5.90 18.84
N TYR A 52 -8.61 -5.42 18.83
CA TYR A 52 -8.28 -4.13 18.24
C TYR A 52 -8.00 -4.20 16.74
N GLY A 53 -7.91 -5.39 16.15
CA GLY A 53 -7.55 -5.60 14.74
C GLY A 53 -8.38 -4.75 13.77
N VAL A 54 -9.67 -4.56 14.09
CA VAL A 54 -10.61 -3.74 13.31
C VAL A 54 -10.13 -2.29 13.09
N TYR A 55 -9.25 -1.77 13.95
CA TYR A 55 -8.73 -0.40 13.85
C TYR A 55 -7.37 -0.29 13.18
N PHE A 56 -6.71 -1.41 12.87
CA PHE A 56 -5.35 -1.41 12.33
C PHE A 56 -5.34 -1.64 10.82
N TYR A 57 -4.34 -1.04 10.18
CA TYR A 57 -4.02 -1.22 8.77
C TYR A 57 -2.52 -1.06 8.56
N VAL A 58 -2.04 -1.61 7.44
CA VAL A 58 -0.64 -1.47 7.02
C VAL A 58 -0.61 -0.71 5.71
N THR A 59 0.25 0.31 5.66
CA THR A 59 0.61 0.99 4.41
C THR A 59 2.01 0.60 3.98
N ALA A 60 2.22 0.55 2.66
CA ALA A 60 3.53 0.56 2.05
C ALA A 60 3.77 1.93 1.42
N GLY A 61 4.99 2.43 1.46
CA GLY A 61 5.38 3.69 0.83
C GLY A 61 6.88 3.75 0.59
N THR A 62 7.37 4.94 0.24
CA THR A 62 8.78 5.18 -0.05
C THR A 62 9.36 6.20 0.93
N TYR A 63 10.49 5.86 1.56
CA TYR A 63 11.26 6.73 2.45
C TYR A 63 12.74 6.65 2.08
N GLN A 64 13.37 7.79 1.76
CA GLN A 64 14.77 7.85 1.33
C GLN A 64 15.09 6.85 0.20
N ASP A 65 14.23 6.79 -0.82
CA ASP A 65 14.31 5.87 -1.97
C ASP A 65 14.24 4.37 -1.60
N GLN A 66 13.84 4.05 -0.37
CA GLN A 66 13.61 2.68 0.11
C GLN A 66 12.13 2.42 0.32
N GLN A 67 11.69 1.22 -0.05
CA GLN A 67 10.34 0.76 0.26
C GLN A 67 10.22 0.45 1.75
N VAL A 68 9.19 1.02 2.39
CA VAL A 68 8.95 0.91 3.82
C VAL A 68 7.50 0.55 4.11
N PHE A 69 7.28 0.00 5.31
CA PHE A 69 5.95 -0.28 5.83
C PHE A 69 5.66 0.54 7.07
N LEU A 70 4.39 0.93 7.23
CA LEU A 70 3.90 1.59 8.43
C LEU A 70 2.69 0.84 8.96
N ILE A 71 2.75 0.50 10.24
CA ILE A 71 1.64 -0.09 10.97
C ILE A 71 0.88 1.05 11.63
N LYS A 72 -0.31 1.33 11.12
CA LYS A 72 -1.14 2.47 11.53
C LYS A 72 -2.46 1.99 12.13
N ASN A 73 -3.12 2.87 12.88
CA ASN A 73 -4.47 2.65 13.35
C ASN A 73 -5.23 3.96 13.53
N CYS A 74 -6.55 3.88 13.57
CA CYS A 74 -7.45 5.00 13.90
C CYS A 74 -8.10 4.82 15.28
N CYS A 75 -7.54 3.97 16.13
CA CYS A 75 -8.14 3.63 17.42
C CYS A 75 -8.00 4.82 18.38
N PRO A 76 -9.10 5.46 18.81
CA PRO A 76 -9.05 6.71 19.57
C PRO A 76 -8.41 6.54 20.95
N ASN A 77 -8.41 5.32 21.50
CA ASN A 77 -7.87 5.00 22.82
C ASN A 77 -6.56 4.19 22.75
N CYS A 78 -6.00 4.01 21.55
CA CYS A 78 -4.73 3.33 21.38
C CYS A 78 -3.61 4.36 21.46
N ASN A 79 -2.86 4.37 22.56
CA ASN A 79 -1.68 5.23 22.71
C ASN A 79 -0.47 4.65 21.96
N THR A 80 -0.63 4.46 20.65
CA THR A 80 0.34 3.76 19.79
C THR A 80 1.31 4.71 19.12
N ILE A 81 2.55 4.26 19.00
CA ILE A 81 3.57 4.89 18.17
C ILE A 81 3.58 4.19 16.81
N THR A 82 3.59 4.96 15.72
CA THR A 82 3.73 4.41 14.37
C THR A 82 5.21 4.27 14.04
N PHE A 83 5.69 3.04 13.90
CA PHE A 83 7.05 2.75 13.45
C PHE A 83 7.11 2.62 11.93
N VAL A 84 8.27 2.97 11.37
CA VAL A 84 8.63 2.79 9.96
C VAL A 84 9.54 1.57 9.87
N TYR A 85 9.13 0.57 9.09
CA TYR A 85 9.83 -0.70 8.95
C TYR A 85 10.45 -0.81 7.57
N ALA A 86 11.68 -1.31 7.50
CA ALA A 86 12.29 -1.75 6.25
C ALA A 86 11.68 -3.08 5.78
N CYS A 87 12.00 -3.49 4.55
CA CYS A 87 11.52 -4.75 3.98
C CYS A 87 11.82 -5.99 4.83
N GLY A 88 12.97 -6.01 5.53
CA GLY A 88 13.36 -7.12 6.42
C GLY A 88 12.63 -7.13 7.77
N GLY A 89 11.84 -6.09 8.08
CA GLY A 89 11.16 -5.92 9.35
C GLY A 89 11.98 -5.14 10.39
N GLU A 90 13.14 -4.60 10.01
CA GLU A 90 13.93 -3.72 10.87
C GLU A 90 13.20 -2.39 11.09
N VAL A 91 13.21 -1.89 12.32
CA VAL A 91 12.67 -0.58 12.65
C VAL A 91 13.68 0.49 12.23
N LEU A 92 13.31 1.35 11.29
CA LEU A 92 14.11 2.50 10.85
C LEU A 92 13.91 3.73 11.75
N GLY A 93 12.75 3.81 12.40
CA GLY A 93 12.41 4.88 13.32
C GLY A 93 10.92 4.91 13.60
N SER A 94 10.48 5.92 14.34
CA SER A 94 9.06 6.22 14.54
C SER A 94 8.69 7.52 13.87
N LEU A 95 7.43 7.64 13.45
CA LEU A 95 6.90 8.92 13.02
C LEU A 95 6.94 9.94 14.16
N GLY A 96 7.26 11.18 13.84
CA GLY A 96 7.24 12.28 14.78
C GLY A 96 7.39 13.64 14.10
N ARG A 97 7.39 14.71 14.89
CA ARG A 97 7.43 16.10 14.41
C ARG A 97 8.55 16.87 15.12
N ASP A 98 8.88 18.04 14.59
CA ASP A 98 9.82 18.99 15.19
C ASP A 98 11.21 18.37 15.46
N GLY A 99 11.67 17.51 14.55
CA GLY A 99 12.95 16.81 14.63
C GLY A 99 12.96 15.58 15.55
N LEU A 100 11.82 15.20 16.13
CA LEU A 100 11.70 14.03 17.00
C LEU A 100 11.15 12.82 16.23
N GLY A 101 11.91 12.31 15.27
CA GLY A 101 11.56 11.13 14.47
C GLY A 101 11.46 11.42 12.97
N ILE A 102 10.86 10.48 12.24
CA ILE A 102 10.64 10.59 10.79
C ILE A 102 9.40 11.46 10.57
N ASP A 103 9.53 12.53 9.80
CA ASP A 103 8.36 13.35 9.45
C ASP A 103 7.47 12.55 8.51
N ALA A 104 6.17 12.46 8.82
CA ALA A 104 5.21 11.72 8.01
C ALA A 104 5.14 12.24 6.56
N THR A 105 5.47 13.50 6.32
CA THR A 105 5.54 14.09 4.98
C THR A 105 6.72 13.59 4.15
N GLU A 106 7.72 12.95 4.76
CA GLU A 106 8.85 12.32 4.06
C GLU A 106 8.49 10.94 3.49
N ILE A 107 7.42 10.32 3.96
CA ILE A 107 6.89 9.08 3.39
C ILE A 107 6.05 9.43 2.16
N LYS A 108 6.43 8.88 1.00
CA LYS A 108 5.77 9.15 -0.29
C LYS A 108 5.00 7.92 -0.77
N GLU A 109 4.03 8.18 -1.65
CA GLU A 109 3.33 7.15 -2.43
C GLU A 109 2.70 6.06 -1.56
N GLU A 110 2.18 6.46 -0.39
CA GLU A 110 1.60 5.50 0.54
C GLU A 110 0.34 4.84 -0.03
N VAL A 111 0.32 3.51 -0.01
CA VAL A 111 -0.82 2.68 -0.39
C VAL A 111 -1.16 1.70 0.73
N ILE A 112 -2.45 1.49 0.98
CA ILE A 112 -2.90 0.50 1.96
C ILE A 112 -2.76 -0.89 1.35
N ILE A 113 -1.96 -1.74 1.98
CA ILE A 113 -1.70 -3.12 1.55
C ILE A 113 -2.40 -4.16 2.42
N TRP A 114 -2.87 -3.77 3.61
CA TRP A 114 -3.62 -4.65 4.50
C TRP A 114 -4.55 -3.86 5.41
N ARG A 115 -5.69 -4.47 5.74
CA ARG A 115 -6.68 -3.97 6.69
C ARG A 115 -7.09 -5.13 7.60
N GLY A 116 -7.29 -4.83 8.88
CA GLY A 116 -7.87 -5.80 9.79
C GLY A 116 -9.29 -6.22 9.38
N THR A 117 -9.67 -7.43 9.75
CA THR A 117 -11.03 -7.95 9.54
C THR A 117 -12.05 -7.03 10.21
N GLY A 118 -13.10 -6.64 9.49
CA GLY A 118 -14.11 -5.70 10.02
C GLY A 118 -13.61 -4.25 10.15
N PHE A 119 -12.65 -3.86 9.31
CA PHE A 119 -11.99 -2.55 9.29
C PHE A 119 -12.93 -1.35 9.55
N ALA A 120 -12.63 -0.58 10.60
CA ALA A 120 -13.46 0.50 11.11
C ALA A 120 -12.94 1.91 10.77
N CYS A 121 -11.72 2.04 10.22
CA CYS A 121 -11.14 3.35 9.94
C CYS A 121 -11.70 3.97 8.67
N THR A 122 -11.78 5.31 8.67
CA THR A 122 -12.01 6.12 7.46
C THR A 122 -10.67 6.74 7.06
N VAL A 123 -10.07 6.24 5.99
CA VAL A 123 -8.71 6.57 5.51
C VAL A 123 -8.69 6.77 4.01
#